data_AF-A0A6B9TKG0-F1
#
_entry.id   AF-A0A6B9TKG0-F1
#
_cell.length_a   1.000
_cell.length_b   1.000
_cell.length_c   1.000
_cell.angle_alpha   90.00
_cell.angle_beta   90.00
_cell.angle_gamma   90.00
#
_symmetry.space_group_name_H-M   'P 1'
#
loop_
_entity.id
_entity.type
_entity.pdbx_description
1 polymer ?
#
loop_
_entity_poly.entity_id
_entity_poly.type
_entity_poly.pdbx_seq_one_letter_code
_entity_poly.pdbx_strand_id
1 'polypeptide(L)'
;MDNKGPVDVRIIVEGASDVESVSRALQRVSLGAKYHITISSIVPTTSLEIAMRAVEGADIVLIATDVDQTGRELADKFREALKGHVGHIERMKLPYGHDVEYLDPDLIREEIENAIIRAGLQTLSGVKNLRNMKESLEECQERLNELVAENSALRDENIKLLGEVEDAEREAESLKEEIRGLEEKLKVLEEDYSRLKTRFSEIEDKELLETFSIGELWRETFGEEPDDPEKIYFVTDHIKPEGIILGQGFIAAPSREDAVEWLRIVKSALVFTETDDESS
;
A
#
# COMPACT_ATOMS: atom_id res chain seq x y z
N MET A 1 -28.18 12.53 -38.01
CA MET A 1 -29.06 13.69 -37.79
C MET A 1 -30.16 13.20 -36.88
N ASP A 2 -30.12 13.59 -35.60
CA ASP A 2 -31.18 13.24 -34.66
C ASP A 2 -32.47 13.87 -35.14
N ASN A 3 -33.40 13.04 -35.58
CA ASN A 3 -34.70 13.45 -36.08
C ASN A 3 -35.57 13.83 -34.88
N LYS A 4 -35.30 14.99 -34.27
CA LYS A 4 -36.16 15.54 -33.22
C LYS A 4 -37.51 15.86 -33.85
N GLY A 5 -38.56 15.28 -33.29
CA GLY A 5 -39.93 15.58 -33.68
C GLY A 5 -40.27 17.07 -33.47
N PRO A 6 -41.42 17.53 -34.00
CA PRO A 6 -41.88 18.89 -33.75
C PRO A 6 -42.06 19.13 -32.25
N VAL A 7 -41.87 20.38 -31.82
CA VAL A 7 -42.05 20.78 -30.42
C VAL A 7 -43.49 20.49 -30.02
N ASP A 8 -43.67 19.68 -28.97
CA ASP A 8 -44.97 19.27 -28.46
C ASP A 8 -45.53 20.31 -27.47
N VAL A 9 -46.64 20.93 -27.84
CA VAL A 9 -47.37 21.89 -27.02
C VAL A 9 -48.70 21.29 -26.59
N ARG A 10 -49.00 21.37 -25.29
CA ARG A 10 -50.30 20.96 -24.74
C ARG A 10 -50.94 22.12 -24.00
N ILE A 11 -52.25 22.28 -24.13
CA ILE A 11 -52.99 23.40 -23.53
C ILE A 11 -53.92 22.85 -22.45
N ILE A 12 -53.84 23.35 -21.23
CA ILE A 12 -54.81 23.07 -20.17
C ILE A 12 -55.83 24.20 -20.16
N VAL A 13 -57.11 23.82 -20.18
CA VAL A 13 -58.26 24.73 -20.05
C VAL A 13 -59.19 24.23 -18.94
N GLU A 14 -60.10 25.07 -18.45
CA GLU A 14 -60.96 24.73 -17.31
C GLU A 14 -62.14 23.85 -17.74
N GLY A 15 -62.74 24.15 -18.89
CA GLY A 15 -63.98 23.53 -19.35
C GLY A 15 -63.97 23.09 -20.82
N ALA A 16 -65.00 22.34 -21.20
CA ALA A 16 -65.17 21.86 -22.59
C ALA A 16 -65.53 22.99 -23.58
N SER A 17 -66.14 24.05 -23.10
CA SER A 17 -66.45 25.28 -23.84
C SER A 17 -65.17 26.02 -24.25
N ASP A 18 -64.20 26.13 -23.35
CA ASP A 18 -62.87 26.68 -23.65
C ASP A 18 -62.14 25.89 -24.74
N VAL A 19 -62.29 24.55 -24.73
CA VAL A 19 -61.72 23.69 -25.77
C VAL A 19 -62.24 24.08 -27.14
N GLU A 20 -63.54 24.40 -27.26
CA GLU A 20 -64.13 24.81 -28.53
C GLU A 20 -63.51 26.13 -29.03
N SER A 21 -63.41 27.13 -28.15
CA SER A 21 -62.84 28.44 -28.48
C SER A 21 -61.37 28.33 -28.86
N VAL A 22 -60.56 27.60 -28.09
CA VAL A 22 -59.14 27.35 -28.40
C VAL A 22 -58.99 26.55 -29.69
N SER A 23 -59.77 25.48 -29.88
CA SER A 23 -59.72 24.66 -31.10
C SER A 23 -60.05 25.48 -32.35
N ARG A 24 -61.08 26.33 -32.29
CA ARG A 24 -61.45 27.24 -33.38
C ARG A 24 -60.36 28.25 -33.69
N ALA A 25 -59.69 28.79 -32.67
CA ALA A 25 -58.54 29.68 -32.85
C ALA A 25 -57.38 28.99 -33.58
N LEU A 26 -57.13 27.71 -33.26
CA LEU A 26 -56.04 26.88 -33.79
C LEU A 26 -56.24 26.40 -35.23
N GLN A 27 -57.49 26.19 -35.69
CA GLN A 27 -57.77 25.74 -37.07
C GLN A 27 -57.18 26.65 -38.16
N ARG A 28 -56.95 27.92 -37.84
CA ARG A 28 -56.41 28.93 -38.76
C ARG A 28 -54.91 29.18 -38.56
N VAL A 29 -54.24 28.43 -37.69
CA VAL A 29 -52.82 28.61 -37.37
C VAL A 29 -51.99 27.52 -38.03
N SER A 30 -50.98 27.93 -38.79
CA SER A 30 -50.03 27.00 -39.42
C SER A 30 -48.75 26.85 -38.59
N LEU A 31 -48.86 26.52 -37.30
CA LEU A 31 -47.69 26.41 -36.40
C LEU A 31 -46.70 25.33 -36.85
N GLY A 32 -47.20 24.19 -37.34
CA GLY A 32 -46.34 23.08 -37.79
C GLY A 32 -45.48 23.46 -38.99
N ALA A 33 -46.07 24.13 -39.99
CA ALA A 33 -45.35 24.53 -41.20
C ALA A 33 -44.42 25.73 -40.99
N LYS A 34 -44.81 26.69 -40.13
CA LYS A 34 -44.04 27.93 -39.91
C LYS A 34 -42.94 27.77 -38.86
N TYR A 35 -43.20 27.03 -37.80
CA TYR A 35 -42.35 27.00 -36.60
C TYR A 35 -41.93 25.60 -36.16
N HIS A 36 -42.36 24.55 -36.86
CA HIS A 36 -42.11 23.16 -36.47
C HIS A 36 -42.67 22.81 -35.07
N ILE A 37 -43.86 23.34 -34.78
CA ILE A 37 -44.57 23.18 -33.50
C ILE A 37 -45.87 22.42 -33.75
N THR A 38 -46.19 21.47 -32.89
CA THR A 38 -47.48 20.76 -32.91
C THR A 38 -48.19 20.96 -31.59
N ILE A 39 -49.48 21.33 -31.64
CA ILE A 39 -50.33 21.29 -30.46
C ILE A 39 -50.98 19.89 -30.44
N SER A 40 -50.52 19.01 -29.55
CA SER A 40 -50.97 17.62 -29.52
C SER A 40 -52.27 17.42 -28.75
N SER A 41 -52.55 18.26 -27.75
CA SER A 41 -53.77 18.14 -26.96
C SER A 41 -54.25 19.47 -26.34
N ILE A 42 -55.56 19.55 -26.15
CA ILE A 42 -56.23 20.53 -25.30
C ILE A 42 -56.95 19.72 -24.21
N VAL A 43 -56.62 19.97 -22.95
CA VAL A 43 -57.02 19.17 -21.80
C VAL A 43 -58.01 19.99 -20.95
N PRO A 44 -59.31 19.71 -21.01
CA PRO A 44 -60.30 20.37 -20.16
C PRO A 44 -60.32 19.74 -18.76
N THR A 45 -59.62 20.35 -17.81
CA THR A 45 -59.56 19.85 -16.44
C THR A 45 -59.22 20.95 -15.43
N THR A 46 -59.86 20.87 -14.28
CA THR A 46 -59.47 21.59 -13.05
C THR A 46 -58.73 20.69 -12.05
N SER A 47 -58.63 19.39 -12.33
CA SER A 47 -57.92 18.41 -11.50
C SER A 47 -56.43 18.35 -11.83
N LEU A 48 -55.60 18.50 -10.79
CA LEU A 48 -54.13 18.41 -10.87
C LEU A 48 -53.65 17.03 -11.33
N GLU A 49 -54.28 15.95 -10.87
CA GLU A 49 -53.87 14.59 -11.22
C GLU A 49 -54.09 14.30 -12.71
N ILE A 50 -55.25 14.72 -13.23
CA ILE A 50 -55.60 14.56 -14.65
C ILE A 50 -54.66 15.40 -15.51
N ALA A 51 -54.43 16.66 -15.13
CA ALA A 51 -53.51 17.54 -15.83
C ALA A 51 -52.11 16.93 -15.90
N MET A 52 -51.56 16.49 -14.76
CA MET A 52 -50.21 15.90 -14.68
C MET A 52 -50.05 14.72 -15.62
N ARG A 53 -50.98 13.76 -15.61
CA ARG A 53 -50.93 12.60 -16.52
C ARG A 53 -51.11 12.99 -17.99
N ALA A 54 -51.98 13.96 -18.27
CA ALA A 54 -52.29 14.35 -19.65
C ALA A 54 -51.18 15.17 -20.31
N VAL A 55 -50.40 15.91 -19.53
CA VAL A 55 -49.34 16.78 -20.05
C VAL A 55 -47.92 16.24 -19.88
N GLU A 56 -47.77 15.07 -19.24
CA GLU A 56 -46.48 14.43 -19.03
C GLU A 56 -45.69 14.27 -20.34
N GLY A 57 -44.41 14.66 -20.30
CA GLY A 57 -43.51 14.61 -21.45
C GLY A 57 -43.73 15.67 -22.52
N ALA A 58 -44.65 16.64 -22.32
CA ALA A 58 -44.77 17.77 -23.22
C ALA A 58 -43.55 18.71 -23.13
N ASP A 59 -43.15 19.29 -24.26
CA ASP A 59 -42.08 20.30 -24.29
C ASP A 59 -42.57 21.61 -23.66
N ILE A 60 -43.80 22.03 -23.98
CA ILE A 60 -44.41 23.25 -23.45
C ILE A 60 -45.86 22.95 -23.04
N VAL A 61 -46.23 23.38 -21.83
CA VAL A 61 -47.62 23.41 -21.37
C VAL A 61 -48.10 24.85 -21.29
N LEU A 62 -49.18 25.14 -21.99
CA LEU A 62 -49.87 26.43 -21.88
C LEU A 62 -51.05 26.28 -20.91
N ILE A 63 -51.16 27.18 -19.94
CA ILE A 63 -52.31 27.23 -19.03
C ILE A 63 -53.20 28.38 -19.48
N ALA A 64 -54.40 28.03 -19.93
CA ALA A 64 -55.45 28.93 -20.41
C ALA A 64 -56.61 28.90 -19.41
N THR A 65 -56.40 29.49 -18.24
CA THR A 65 -57.42 29.71 -17.21
C THR A 65 -57.98 31.11 -17.29
N ASP A 66 -59.13 31.32 -16.67
CA ASP A 66 -59.77 32.63 -16.63
C ASP A 66 -58.90 33.68 -15.91
N VAL A 67 -59.16 34.94 -16.24
CA VAL A 67 -58.41 36.10 -15.72
C VAL A 67 -58.88 36.51 -14.32
N ASP A 68 -59.84 35.80 -13.74
CA ASP A 68 -60.34 36.05 -12.39
C ASP A 68 -59.37 35.54 -11.31
N GLN A 69 -59.77 35.68 -10.04
CA GLN A 69 -58.92 35.25 -8.92
C GLN A 69 -58.81 33.72 -8.85
N THR A 70 -59.89 33.01 -9.14
CA THR A 70 -59.93 31.54 -9.07
C THR A 70 -59.08 30.91 -10.17
N GLY A 71 -59.19 31.40 -11.41
CA GLY A 71 -58.38 30.96 -12.54
C GLY A 71 -56.89 31.27 -12.36
N ARG A 72 -56.54 32.38 -11.69
CA ARG A 72 -55.15 32.68 -11.28
C ARG A 72 -54.61 31.64 -10.30
N GLU A 73 -55.33 31.39 -9.22
CA GLU A 73 -54.93 30.43 -8.20
C GLU A 73 -54.82 29.01 -8.76
N LEU A 74 -55.72 28.63 -9.66
CA LEU A 74 -55.67 27.36 -10.35
C LEU A 74 -54.43 27.24 -11.25
N ALA A 75 -54.10 28.29 -12.01
CA ALA A 75 -52.90 28.30 -12.83
C ALA A 75 -51.61 28.20 -12.01
N ASP A 76 -51.55 28.86 -10.85
CA ASP A 76 -50.40 28.77 -9.96
C ASP A 76 -50.25 27.36 -9.38
N LYS A 77 -51.36 26.72 -8.99
CA LYS A 77 -51.37 25.31 -8.55
C LYS A 77 -50.87 24.37 -9.65
N PHE A 78 -51.33 24.55 -10.90
CA PHE A 78 -50.83 23.77 -12.04
C PHE A 78 -49.34 24.01 -12.26
N ARG A 79 -48.88 25.27 -12.20
CA ARG A 79 -47.46 25.59 -12.40
C ARG A 79 -46.56 24.91 -11.37
N GLU A 80 -46.97 24.89 -10.10
CA GLU A 80 -46.22 24.23 -9.03
C GLU A 80 -46.22 22.72 -9.19
N ALA A 81 -47.39 22.11 -9.46
CA ALA A 81 -47.53 20.67 -9.58
C ALA A 81 -46.78 20.09 -10.80
N LEU A 82 -46.79 20.80 -11.92
CA LEU A 82 -46.19 20.33 -13.18
C LEU A 82 -44.68 20.62 -13.27
N LYS A 83 -44.12 21.39 -12.33
CA LYS A 83 -42.70 21.75 -12.35
C LYS A 83 -41.82 20.49 -12.31
N GLY A 84 -40.92 20.37 -13.29
CA GLY A 84 -40.01 19.23 -13.42
C GLY A 84 -40.57 18.01 -14.16
N HIS A 85 -41.87 17.99 -14.50
CA HIS A 85 -42.51 16.92 -15.26
C HIS A 85 -42.67 17.24 -16.75
N VAL A 86 -42.55 18.52 -17.11
CA VAL A 86 -42.64 19.05 -18.47
C VAL A 86 -41.51 20.03 -18.74
N GLY A 87 -41.23 20.30 -20.01
CA GLY A 87 -40.10 21.17 -20.40
C GLY A 87 -40.27 22.62 -19.94
N HIS A 88 -41.43 23.22 -20.21
CA HIS A 88 -41.76 24.57 -19.80
C HIS A 88 -43.25 24.76 -19.54
N ILE A 89 -43.61 25.68 -18.65
CA ILE A 89 -45.00 25.99 -18.30
C ILE A 89 -45.21 27.49 -18.44
N GLU A 90 -46.12 27.91 -19.31
CA GLU A 90 -46.45 29.31 -19.51
C GLU A 90 -47.96 29.51 -19.34
N ARG A 91 -48.36 30.60 -18.68
CA ARG A 91 -49.77 30.98 -18.58
C ARG A 91 -50.09 31.97 -19.69
N MET A 92 -51.23 31.77 -20.36
CA MET A 92 -51.74 32.71 -21.34
C MET A 92 -52.20 34.02 -20.67
N LYS A 93 -51.91 35.15 -21.29
CA LYS A 93 -52.29 36.49 -20.83
C LYS A 93 -53.49 36.99 -21.61
N LEU A 94 -54.66 36.49 -21.25
CA LEU A 94 -55.93 36.89 -21.85
C LEU A 94 -56.35 38.29 -21.35
N PRO A 95 -57.08 39.08 -22.17
CA PRO A 95 -57.52 40.42 -21.78
C PRO A 95 -58.54 40.38 -20.64
N TYR A 96 -58.46 41.37 -19.74
CA TYR A 96 -59.29 41.44 -18.53
C TYR A 96 -60.80 41.52 -18.83
N GLY A 97 -61.59 40.81 -18.04
CA GLY A 97 -63.07 40.89 -18.06
C GLY A 97 -63.74 40.00 -19.11
N HIS A 98 -63.01 39.07 -19.71
CA HIS A 98 -63.53 38.12 -20.67
C HIS A 98 -63.13 36.70 -20.26
N ASP A 99 -64.12 35.82 -20.14
CA ASP A 99 -63.89 34.38 -20.05
C ASP A 99 -63.37 33.88 -21.42
N VAL A 100 -62.58 32.80 -21.40
CA VAL A 100 -61.98 32.22 -22.62
C VAL A 100 -63.03 31.99 -23.72
N GLU A 101 -64.25 31.63 -23.33
CA GLU A 101 -65.38 31.33 -24.21
C GLU A 101 -65.83 32.51 -25.08
N TYR A 102 -65.73 33.75 -24.58
CA TYR A 102 -66.29 34.95 -25.22
C TYR A 102 -65.25 35.78 -25.98
N LEU A 103 -64.01 35.31 -26.05
CA LEU A 103 -62.94 35.98 -26.75
C LEU A 103 -62.99 35.73 -28.26
N ASP A 104 -62.55 36.74 -29.02
CA ASP A 104 -62.34 36.59 -30.46
C ASP A 104 -61.28 35.48 -30.70
N PRO A 105 -61.56 34.46 -31.52
CA PRO A 105 -60.59 33.43 -31.87
C PRO A 105 -59.26 33.98 -32.42
N ASP A 106 -59.25 35.17 -33.02
CA ASP A 106 -58.02 35.80 -33.49
C ASP A 106 -57.15 36.33 -32.33
N LEU A 107 -57.75 36.83 -31.24
CA LEU A 107 -57.03 37.22 -30.02
C LEU A 107 -56.46 36.01 -29.26
N ILE A 108 -57.24 34.93 -29.16
CA ILE A 108 -56.77 33.68 -28.55
C ILE A 108 -55.55 33.14 -29.32
N ARG A 109 -55.61 33.18 -30.67
CA ARG A 109 -54.48 32.78 -31.52
C ARG A 109 -53.23 33.59 -31.23
N GLU A 110 -53.35 34.92 -31.24
CA GLU A 110 -52.22 35.81 -31.00
C GLU A 110 -51.57 35.53 -29.65
N GLU A 111 -52.39 35.30 -28.60
CA GLU A 111 -51.86 34.99 -27.28
C GLU A 111 -51.22 33.60 -27.19
N ILE A 112 -51.72 32.59 -27.93
CA ILE A 112 -51.05 31.28 -28.04
C ILE A 112 -49.67 31.45 -28.67
N GLU A 113 -49.57 32.18 -29.78
CA GLU A 113 -48.28 32.47 -30.44
C GLU A 113 -47.34 33.22 -29.50
N ASN A 114 -47.83 34.27 -28.84
CA ASN A 114 -47.05 35.06 -27.89
C ASN A 114 -46.59 34.21 -26.69
N ALA A 115 -47.43 33.34 -26.14
CA ALA A 115 -47.08 32.46 -25.03
C ALA A 115 -45.98 31.47 -25.43
N ILE A 116 -46.09 30.86 -26.61
CA ILE A 116 -45.04 29.98 -27.15
C ILE A 116 -43.73 30.75 -27.35
N ILE A 117 -43.78 31.97 -27.90
CA ILE A 117 -42.59 32.80 -28.08
C ILE A 117 -41.95 33.13 -26.72
N ARG A 118 -42.75 33.49 -25.71
CA ARG A 118 -42.24 33.76 -24.35
C ARG A 118 -41.56 32.53 -23.76
N ALA A 119 -42.19 31.36 -23.87
CA ALA A 119 -41.60 30.08 -23.44
C ALA A 119 -40.26 29.80 -24.14
N GLY A 120 -40.21 29.99 -25.47
CA GLY A 120 -38.99 29.84 -26.27
C GLY A 120 -37.87 30.81 -25.88
N LEU A 121 -38.19 32.08 -25.63
CA LEU A 121 -37.19 33.07 -25.21
C LEU A 121 -36.67 32.81 -23.80
N GLN A 122 -37.53 32.38 -22.87
CA GLN A 122 -37.12 32.02 -21.51
C GLN A 122 -36.19 30.81 -21.52
N THR A 123 -36.51 29.77 -22.28
CA THR A 123 -35.64 28.58 -22.41
C THR A 123 -34.29 28.92 -23.05
N LEU A 124 -34.26 29.82 -24.06
CA LEU A 124 -33.01 30.29 -24.67
C LEU A 124 -32.08 30.98 -23.66
N SER A 125 -32.63 31.72 -22.70
CA SER A 125 -31.82 32.35 -21.64
C SER A 125 -31.10 31.32 -20.75
N GLY A 126 -31.67 30.13 -20.59
CA GLY A 126 -31.08 29.00 -19.87
C GLY A 126 -29.96 28.28 -20.63
N VAL A 127 -29.85 28.45 -21.96
CA VAL A 127 -28.85 27.75 -22.79
C VAL A 127 -27.43 28.10 -22.39
N LYS A 128 -27.18 29.36 -21.99
CA LYS A 128 -25.86 29.76 -21.48
C LYS A 128 -25.47 28.98 -20.23
N ASN A 129 -26.42 28.80 -19.30
CA ASN A 129 -26.18 28.05 -18.07
C ASN A 129 -25.97 26.56 -18.36
N LEU A 130 -26.76 25.98 -19.27
CA LEU A 130 -26.57 24.59 -19.71
C LEU A 130 -25.20 24.37 -20.34
N ARG A 131 -24.73 25.32 -21.16
CA ARG A 131 -23.40 25.26 -21.76
C ARG A 131 -22.30 25.30 -20.71
N ASN A 132 -22.37 26.24 -19.77
CA ASN A 132 -21.41 26.31 -18.66
C ASN A 132 -21.41 25.01 -17.84
N MET A 133 -22.59 24.45 -17.57
CA MET A 133 -22.72 23.21 -16.81
C MET A 133 -22.18 22.00 -17.58
N LYS A 134 -22.30 21.98 -18.91
CA LYS A 134 -21.65 20.98 -19.77
C LYS A 134 -20.13 21.11 -19.74
N GLU A 135 -19.60 22.33 -19.82
CA GLU A 135 -18.16 22.59 -19.75
C GLU A 135 -17.59 22.14 -18.38
N SER A 136 -18.28 22.46 -17.27
CA SER A 136 -17.88 21.96 -15.95
C SER A 136 -17.97 20.43 -15.82
N LEU A 137 -18.96 19.81 -16.47
CA LEU A 137 -19.08 18.34 -16.51
C LEU A 137 -17.91 17.70 -17.27
N GLU A 138 -17.53 18.27 -18.41
CA GLU A 138 -16.37 17.83 -19.20
C GLU A 138 -15.08 17.95 -18.38
N GLU A 139 -14.86 19.08 -17.69
CA GLU A 139 -13.71 19.29 -16.80
C GLU A 139 -13.68 18.27 -15.62
N CYS A 140 -14.84 17.97 -15.03
CA CYS A 140 -14.92 16.96 -13.98
C CYS A 140 -14.62 15.55 -14.51
N GLN A 141 -15.04 15.25 -15.74
CA GLN A 141 -14.79 13.96 -16.37
C GLN A 141 -13.31 13.78 -16.72
N GLU A 142 -12.62 14.84 -17.17
CA GLU A 142 -11.17 14.84 -17.37
C GLU A 142 -10.43 14.57 -16.06
N ARG A 143 -10.77 15.30 -14.98
CA ARG A 143 -10.19 15.07 -13.64
C ARG A 143 -10.43 13.65 -13.13
N LEU A 144 -11.61 13.09 -13.37
CA LEU A 144 -11.91 11.71 -12.97
C LEU A 144 -11.00 10.71 -13.70
N ASN A 145 -10.78 10.91 -15.01
CA ASN A 145 -9.90 10.04 -15.78
C ASN A 145 -8.44 10.14 -15.30
N GLU A 146 -7.97 11.33 -14.96
CA GLU A 146 -6.64 11.54 -14.37
C GLU A 146 -6.50 10.80 -13.03
N LEU A 147 -7.47 10.96 -12.13
CA LEU A 147 -7.47 10.26 -10.83
C LEU A 147 -7.53 8.74 -10.97
N VAL A 148 -8.28 8.22 -11.96
CA VAL A 148 -8.32 6.78 -12.24
C VAL A 148 -6.97 6.28 -12.70
N ALA A 149 -6.28 7.02 -13.58
CA ALA A 149 -4.93 6.69 -14.03
C ALA A 149 -3.94 6.71 -12.86
N GLU A 150 -3.96 7.74 -12.02
CA GLU A 150 -3.13 7.84 -10.82
C GLU A 150 -3.37 6.67 -9.85
N ASN A 151 -4.65 6.34 -9.58
CA ASN A 151 -5.00 5.23 -8.70
C ASN A 151 -4.48 3.88 -9.25
N SER A 152 -4.53 3.69 -10.58
CA SER A 152 -3.97 2.49 -11.21
C SER A 152 -2.45 2.41 -11.04
N ALA A 153 -1.73 3.52 -11.21
CA ALA A 153 -0.28 3.57 -11.04
C ALA A 153 0.13 3.30 -9.58
N LEU A 154 -0.58 3.89 -8.61
CA LEU A 154 -0.36 3.66 -7.18
C LEU A 154 -0.65 2.22 -6.76
N ARG A 155 -1.62 1.54 -7.41
CA ARG A 155 -1.87 0.12 -7.18
C ARG A 155 -0.71 -0.74 -7.68
N ASP A 156 -0.21 -0.45 -8.88
CA ASP A 156 0.94 -1.16 -9.43
C ASP A 156 2.19 -0.96 -8.57
N GLU A 157 2.39 0.24 -8.05
CA GLU A 157 3.48 0.54 -7.11
C GLU A 157 3.31 -0.22 -5.79
N ASN A 158 2.10 -0.26 -5.22
CA ASN A 158 1.84 -1.05 -4.01
C ASN A 158 2.12 -2.55 -4.21
N ILE A 159 1.78 -3.11 -5.37
CA ILE A 159 2.07 -4.52 -5.68
C ILE A 159 3.59 -4.77 -5.73
N LYS A 160 4.35 -3.85 -6.33
CA LYS A 160 5.82 -3.95 -6.35
C LYS A 160 6.42 -3.87 -4.96
N LEU A 161 6.00 -2.89 -4.16
CA LEU A 161 6.49 -2.73 -2.78
C LEU A 161 6.14 -3.94 -1.91
N LEU A 162 4.95 -4.52 -2.08
CA LEU A 162 4.59 -5.78 -1.40
C LEU A 162 5.55 -6.91 -1.77
N GLY A 163 5.91 -7.04 -3.05
CA GLY A 163 6.90 -8.02 -3.49
C GLY A 163 8.28 -7.80 -2.88
N GLU A 164 8.75 -6.54 -2.83
CA GLU A 164 10.03 -6.18 -2.19
C GLU A 164 10.03 -6.48 -0.69
N VAL A 165 8.90 -6.26 0.00
CA VAL A 165 8.74 -6.62 1.42
C VAL A 165 8.80 -8.14 1.61
N GLU A 166 8.11 -8.92 0.77
CA GLU A 166 8.15 -10.39 0.84
C GLU A 166 9.56 -10.95 0.57
N ASP A 167 10.29 -10.36 -0.37
CA ASP A 167 11.68 -10.75 -0.66
C ASP A 167 12.60 -10.41 0.53
N ALA A 168 12.46 -9.22 1.11
CA ALA A 168 13.22 -8.81 2.29
C ALA A 168 12.91 -9.67 3.53
N GLU A 169 11.66 -10.08 3.72
CA GLU A 169 11.27 -11.02 4.79
C GLU A 169 11.92 -12.40 4.59
N ARG A 170 11.99 -12.89 3.35
CA ARG A 170 12.69 -14.15 3.04
C ARG A 170 14.19 -14.06 3.32
N GLU A 171 14.82 -12.96 2.96
CA GLU A 171 16.24 -12.72 3.28
C GLU A 171 16.47 -12.64 4.79
N ALA A 172 15.59 -11.95 5.53
CA ALA A 172 15.68 -11.85 6.98
C ALA A 172 15.58 -13.21 7.67
N GLU A 173 14.67 -14.09 7.21
CA GLU A 173 14.55 -15.44 7.77
C GLU A 173 15.78 -16.30 7.42
N SER A 174 16.31 -16.22 6.19
CA SER A 174 17.55 -16.90 5.81
C SER A 174 18.74 -16.49 6.69
N LEU A 175 18.92 -15.18 6.90
CA LEU A 175 19.99 -14.65 7.75
C LEU A 175 19.83 -15.10 9.20
N LYS A 176 18.59 -15.18 9.70
CA LYS A 176 18.30 -15.66 11.04
C LYS A 176 18.64 -17.15 11.19
N GLU A 177 18.39 -17.97 10.18
CA GLU A 177 18.84 -19.36 10.16
C GLU A 177 20.36 -19.49 10.13
N GLU A 178 21.03 -18.65 9.34
CA GLU A 178 22.50 -18.60 9.30
C GLU A 178 23.09 -18.21 10.67
N ILE A 179 22.53 -17.20 11.33
CA ILE A 179 22.93 -16.79 12.69
C ILE A 179 22.77 -17.96 13.65
N ARG A 180 21.61 -18.64 13.65
CA ARG A 180 21.38 -19.82 14.50
C ARG A 180 22.42 -20.91 14.24
N GLY A 181 22.76 -21.18 12.98
CA GLY A 181 23.78 -22.16 12.60
C GLY A 181 25.19 -21.75 13.04
N LEU A 182 25.52 -20.46 13.01
CA LEU A 182 26.79 -19.94 13.49
C LEU A 182 26.89 -19.99 15.02
N GLU A 183 25.81 -19.66 15.74
CA GLU A 183 25.74 -19.78 17.20
C GLU A 183 25.97 -21.22 17.66
N GLU A 184 25.38 -22.19 16.96
CA GLU A 184 25.57 -23.61 17.28
C GLU A 184 27.01 -24.06 17.02
N LYS A 185 27.61 -23.63 15.89
CA LYS A 185 29.04 -23.88 15.61
C LYS A 185 29.95 -23.24 16.66
N LEU A 186 29.63 -22.03 17.11
CA LEU A 186 30.39 -21.32 18.13
C LEU A 186 30.32 -22.09 19.46
N LYS A 187 29.14 -22.57 19.84
CA LYS A 187 28.96 -23.39 21.05
C LYS A 187 29.77 -24.69 21.00
N VAL A 188 29.74 -25.40 19.86
CA VAL A 188 30.56 -26.61 19.67
C VAL A 188 32.05 -26.27 19.82
N LEU A 189 32.50 -25.17 19.22
CA LEU A 189 33.89 -24.74 19.31
C LEU A 189 34.30 -24.34 20.73
N GLU A 190 33.41 -23.70 21.50
CA GLU A 190 33.63 -23.38 22.92
C GLU A 190 33.74 -24.65 23.78
N GLU A 191 32.92 -25.67 23.50
CA GLU A 191 33.00 -26.97 24.15
C GLU A 191 34.32 -27.68 23.82
N ASP A 192 34.72 -27.69 22.55
CA ASP A 192 35.99 -28.27 22.10
C ASP A 192 37.20 -27.52 22.68
N TYR A 193 37.15 -26.19 22.74
CA TYR A 193 38.18 -25.38 23.38
C TYR A 193 38.27 -25.68 24.88
N SER A 194 37.14 -25.84 25.56
CA SER A 194 37.10 -26.20 26.99
C SER A 194 37.70 -27.59 27.24
N ARG A 195 37.39 -28.57 26.37
CA ARG A 195 38.01 -29.91 26.40
C ARG A 195 39.51 -29.85 26.15
N LEU A 196 39.94 -29.06 25.17
CA LEU A 196 41.34 -28.90 24.86
C LEU A 196 42.09 -28.26 26.04
N LYS A 197 41.50 -27.24 26.66
CA LYS A 197 42.05 -26.58 27.85
C LYS A 197 42.18 -27.55 29.02
N THR A 198 41.19 -28.39 29.28
CA THR A 198 41.28 -29.42 30.32
C THR A 198 42.37 -30.43 30.02
N ARG A 199 42.44 -30.93 28.78
CA ARG A 199 43.53 -31.84 28.36
C ARG A 199 44.91 -31.18 28.47
N PHE A 200 45.01 -29.88 28.20
CA PHE A 200 46.26 -29.16 28.35
C PHE A 200 46.66 -29.04 29.82
N SER A 201 45.73 -28.68 30.70
CA SER A 201 45.97 -28.69 32.15
C SER A 201 46.32 -30.09 32.67
N GLU A 202 45.67 -31.15 32.20
CA GLU A 202 46.03 -32.53 32.55
C GLU A 202 47.44 -32.95 32.10
N ILE A 203 47.98 -32.32 31.07
CA ILE A 203 49.35 -32.55 30.59
C ILE A 203 50.32 -31.70 31.39
N GLU A 204 49.95 -30.47 31.74
CA GLU A 204 50.74 -29.55 32.57
C GLU A 204 50.84 -30.05 34.03
N ASP A 205 49.75 -30.62 34.56
CA ASP A 205 49.69 -31.22 35.91
C ASP A 205 50.43 -32.56 36.00
N LYS A 206 50.71 -33.20 34.86
CA LYS A 206 51.65 -34.33 34.86
C LYS A 206 53.04 -33.75 35.01
N GLU A 207 53.74 -34.13 36.07
CA GLU A 207 55.18 -33.89 36.25
C GLU A 207 55.95 -34.63 35.13
N LEU A 208 55.95 -34.05 33.93
CA LEU A 208 56.62 -34.57 32.77
C LEU A 208 58.12 -34.35 32.95
N LEU A 209 58.89 -35.43 32.87
CA LEU A 209 60.34 -35.35 32.88
C LEU A 209 60.82 -34.72 31.57
N GLU A 210 61.48 -33.57 31.66
CA GLU A 210 62.17 -32.95 30.54
C GLU A 210 63.47 -33.69 30.26
N THR A 211 63.77 -33.96 28.98
CA THR A 211 64.99 -34.67 28.57
C THR A 211 66.10 -33.70 28.21
N PHE A 212 67.25 -33.84 28.85
CA PHE A 212 68.43 -33.03 28.60
C PHE A 212 69.64 -33.89 28.19
N SER A 213 70.50 -33.37 27.33
CA SER A 213 71.73 -34.05 26.91
C SER A 213 72.76 -34.04 28.04
N ILE A 214 73.23 -35.21 28.47
CA ILE A 214 74.25 -35.34 29.53
C ILE A 214 75.55 -34.68 29.06
N GLY A 215 75.96 -34.89 27.81
CA GLY A 215 77.23 -34.37 27.29
C GLY A 215 77.27 -32.84 27.10
N GLU A 216 76.11 -32.20 26.96
CA GLU A 216 76.02 -30.73 26.95
C GLU A 216 75.96 -30.18 28.37
N LEU A 217 75.10 -30.73 29.23
CA LEU A 217 74.98 -30.32 30.64
C LEU A 217 76.29 -30.52 31.42
N TRP A 218 76.98 -31.63 31.20
CA TRP A 218 78.24 -31.92 31.87
C TRP A 218 79.33 -30.92 31.48
N ARG A 219 79.40 -30.57 30.19
CA ARG A 219 80.34 -29.59 29.65
C ARG A 219 80.03 -28.18 30.13
N GLU A 220 78.77 -27.80 30.17
CA GLU A 220 78.35 -26.50 30.70
C GLU A 220 78.56 -26.38 32.21
N THR A 221 78.35 -27.47 32.97
CA THR A 221 78.44 -27.44 34.44
C THR A 221 79.87 -27.58 34.94
N PHE A 222 80.70 -28.37 34.26
CA PHE A 222 82.04 -28.73 34.74
C PHE A 222 83.19 -28.33 33.80
N GLY A 223 82.90 -27.84 32.59
CA GLY A 223 83.92 -27.39 31.63
C GLY A 223 84.73 -28.51 30.98
N GLU A 224 84.36 -29.77 31.19
CA GLU A 224 85.07 -30.99 30.78
C GLU A 224 84.11 -31.92 30.02
N GLU A 225 84.63 -32.83 29.20
CA GLU A 225 83.83 -33.95 28.68
C GLU A 225 83.84 -35.11 29.70
N PRO A 226 82.74 -35.84 29.87
CA PRO A 226 82.70 -36.96 30.81
C PRO A 226 83.66 -38.07 30.39
N ASP A 227 84.61 -38.42 31.25
CA ASP A 227 85.68 -39.41 30.97
C ASP A 227 85.17 -40.80 30.62
N ASP A 228 84.05 -41.22 31.23
CA ASP A 228 83.36 -42.47 30.90
C ASP A 228 81.85 -42.37 31.20
N PRO A 229 80.98 -42.31 30.17
CA PRO A 229 79.54 -42.24 30.37
C PRO A 229 78.97 -43.50 31.06
N GLU A 230 79.63 -44.66 31.01
CA GLU A 230 79.17 -45.89 31.68
C GLU A 230 79.20 -45.78 33.21
N LYS A 231 80.18 -45.06 33.77
CA LYS A 231 80.28 -44.84 35.21
C LYS A 231 79.15 -43.95 35.75
N ILE A 232 78.69 -42.99 34.95
CA ILE A 232 77.56 -42.09 35.29
C ILE A 232 76.25 -42.89 35.40
N TYR A 233 76.04 -43.85 34.48
CA TYR A 233 74.91 -44.78 34.57
C TYR A 233 75.03 -45.69 35.79
N PHE A 234 76.22 -46.23 36.07
CA PHE A 234 76.43 -47.13 37.20
C PHE A 234 76.12 -46.48 38.55
N VAL A 235 76.64 -45.27 38.79
CA VAL A 235 76.39 -44.52 40.03
C VAL A 235 74.89 -44.22 40.19
N THR A 236 74.22 -43.86 39.10
CA THR A 236 72.81 -43.52 39.18
C THR A 236 71.90 -44.73 39.32
N ASP A 237 72.21 -45.86 38.68
CA ASP A 237 71.47 -47.12 38.87
C ASP A 237 71.68 -47.70 40.28
N HIS A 238 72.81 -47.40 40.93
CA HIS A 238 73.04 -47.75 42.33
C HIS A 238 72.23 -46.90 43.31
N ILE A 239 72.14 -45.59 43.10
CA ILE A 239 71.49 -44.67 44.05
C ILE A 239 69.96 -44.59 43.81
N LYS A 240 69.49 -44.83 42.58
CA LYS A 240 68.07 -44.81 42.16
C LYS A 240 67.27 -43.60 42.68
N PRO A 241 67.64 -42.37 42.27
CA PRO A 241 66.87 -41.18 42.61
C PRO A 241 65.42 -41.26 42.10
N GLU A 242 64.47 -40.78 42.89
CA GLU A 242 63.07 -40.61 42.45
C GLU A 242 62.99 -39.45 41.44
N GLY A 243 62.28 -39.67 40.32
CA GLY A 243 62.06 -38.63 39.31
C GLY A 243 63.23 -38.35 38.35
N ILE A 244 64.32 -39.12 38.40
CA ILE A 244 65.46 -38.94 37.47
C ILE A 244 65.75 -40.25 36.73
N ILE A 245 65.76 -40.20 35.40
CA ILE A 245 66.04 -41.36 34.54
C ILE A 245 67.19 -41.03 33.60
N LEU A 246 68.21 -41.89 33.56
CA LEU A 246 69.34 -41.77 32.62
C LEU A 246 69.27 -42.86 31.55
N GLY A 247 69.47 -42.48 30.29
CA GLY A 247 69.59 -43.44 29.18
C GLY A 247 70.16 -42.83 27.91
N GLN A 248 71.00 -43.59 27.20
CA GLN A 248 71.49 -43.28 25.84
C GLN A 248 72.02 -41.86 25.62
N GLY A 249 72.70 -41.28 26.61
CA GLY A 249 73.34 -39.97 26.55
C GLY A 249 72.47 -38.83 27.09
N PHE A 250 71.27 -39.13 27.63
CA PHE A 250 70.31 -38.15 28.11
C PHE A 250 69.89 -38.40 29.57
N ILE A 251 69.61 -37.32 30.28
CA ILE A 251 69.02 -37.29 31.61
C ILE A 251 67.60 -36.72 31.51
N ALA A 252 66.62 -37.47 31.99
CA ALA A 252 65.24 -37.02 32.13
C ALA A 252 65.01 -36.62 33.58
N ALA A 253 64.66 -35.35 33.83
CA ALA A 253 64.43 -34.79 35.16
C ALA A 253 63.28 -33.77 35.14
N PRO A 254 62.65 -33.45 36.28
CA PRO A 254 61.52 -32.50 36.34
C PRO A 254 61.92 -31.07 35.94
N SER A 255 63.18 -30.70 36.15
CA SER A 255 63.74 -29.42 35.71
C SER A 255 65.22 -29.56 35.32
N ARG A 256 65.74 -28.55 34.60
CA ARG A 256 67.17 -28.46 34.27
C ARG A 256 68.04 -28.34 35.51
N GLU A 257 67.57 -27.67 36.57
CA GLU A 257 68.33 -27.50 37.82
C GLU A 257 68.49 -28.85 38.54
N ASP A 258 67.43 -29.66 38.59
CA ASP A 258 67.47 -31.00 39.19
C ASP A 258 68.43 -31.93 38.43
N ALA A 259 68.45 -31.83 37.09
CA ALA A 259 69.40 -32.55 36.25
C ALA A 259 70.86 -32.15 36.57
N VAL A 260 71.13 -30.85 36.74
CA VAL A 260 72.48 -30.34 37.08
C VAL A 260 72.90 -30.76 38.48
N GLU A 261 72.00 -30.66 39.46
CA GLU A 261 72.27 -31.06 40.84
C GLU A 261 72.60 -32.55 40.92
N TRP A 262 71.85 -33.39 40.20
CA TRP A 262 72.15 -34.81 40.11
C TRP A 262 73.52 -35.10 39.51
N LEU A 263 73.90 -34.42 38.42
CA LEU A 263 75.22 -34.59 37.83
C LEU A 263 76.35 -34.15 38.78
N ARG A 264 76.12 -33.17 39.68
CA ARG A 264 77.07 -32.80 40.75
C ARG A 264 77.19 -33.88 41.81
N ILE A 265 76.08 -34.51 42.19
CA ILE A 265 76.08 -35.64 43.12
C ILE A 265 76.84 -36.82 42.52
N VAL A 266 76.60 -37.13 41.23
CA VAL A 266 77.34 -38.18 40.51
C VAL A 266 78.82 -37.85 40.42
N LYS A 267 79.22 -36.62 40.05
CA LYS A 267 80.64 -36.22 40.02
C LYS A 267 81.28 -36.34 41.40
N SER A 268 80.59 -35.95 42.47
CA SER A 268 81.10 -36.09 43.84
C SER A 268 81.29 -37.56 44.21
N ALA A 269 80.32 -38.43 43.90
CA ALA A 269 80.42 -39.86 44.14
C ALA A 269 81.57 -40.50 43.35
N LEU A 270 81.79 -40.07 42.09
CA LEU A 270 82.90 -40.52 41.25
C LEU A 270 84.27 -40.13 41.82
N VAL A 271 84.40 -38.88 42.31
CA VAL A 271 85.63 -38.41 42.98
C VAL A 271 85.89 -39.23 44.26
N PHE A 272 84.85 -39.55 45.04
CA PHE A 272 85.00 -40.39 46.23
C PHE A 272 85.41 -41.83 45.89
N THR A 273 84.91 -42.41 44.81
CA THR A 273 85.35 -43.74 44.35
C THR A 273 86.77 -43.73 43.78
N GLU A 274 87.23 -42.63 43.16
CA GLU A 274 88.61 -42.49 42.69
C GLU A 274 89.61 -42.33 43.83
N THR A 275 89.20 -41.73 44.96
CA THR A 275 90.07 -41.64 46.15
C THR A 275 90.27 -42.95 46.90
N ASP A 276 89.38 -43.94 46.73
CA ASP A 276 89.55 -45.28 47.32
C ASP A 276 90.46 -46.19 46.45
N ASP A 277 90.53 -45.98 45.14
CA ASP A 277 91.42 -46.74 44.24
C ASP A 277 92.90 -46.26 44.26
N GLU A 278 93.20 -45.05 44.77
CA GLU A 278 94.58 -44.58 44.99
C GLU A 278 95.17 -44.96 46.37
N SER A 279 94.48 -45.81 47.16
CA SER A 279 94.96 -46.29 48.46
C SER A 279 95.02 -47.82 48.61
N SER A 280 95.38 -48.53 47.53
CA SER A 280 95.81 -49.95 47.55
C SER A 280 97.17 -50.17 46.87
#